data_AF-A0A7W1GVA0-F1
#
_entry.id   AF-A0A7W1GVA0-F1
#
_cell.length_a   1.000
_cell.length_b   1.000
_cell.length_c   1.000
_cell.angle_alpha   90.00
_cell.angle_beta   90.00
_cell.angle_gamma   90.00
#
_symmetry.space_group_name_H-M   'P 1'
#
loop_
_entity.id
_entity.type
_entity.pdbx_description
1 polymer ?
#
loop_
_entity_poly.entity_id
_entity_poly.type
_entity_poly.pdbx_seq_one_letter_code
_entity_poly.pdbx_strand_id
1 'polypeptide(L)'
;MRLIGTISDERKGLAFSLFLKHKGIHHELELNTNQDWGSNDYGISKCLIWITDEDQVAEAMKWFRLFEENPQDPIFEVMKPKSTIFQPEDDPDIITIASTPKPAFKNNSNQEKQIPPISMQNKPLGPITRFIILGCCLLFLLSHLLTPKVDPHANASASVSTLFNSPVEKVMLFDYPSVYGLIEKLVNLYGYEALQDVNTLPPDGQQLVEKINHTPYWQGLYNIILKDGFGAIKEQIVNVPMFEKIRQGEIWRLITPDFLHADIFHLFFNMLWLLVLGKQIEQRMTSWSYIFFIVIVGIFSNIAQYIMSGANFIGFSGILCGMLTYIWMRQRYAPWEGYQLDKMTIISMLVFIGAMAVIQMFSFVLEKSTNITISPGIANMAHLSGAFIGLILGRFNFFSWRST
;
A
#
# COMPACT_ATOMS: atom_id res chain seq x y z
N MET A 1 -47.29 -7.42 12.92
CA MET A 1 -46.49 -7.71 11.72
C MET A 1 -46.27 -9.21 11.58
N ARG A 2 -46.46 -9.77 10.39
CA ARG A 2 -46.30 -11.20 10.12
C ARG A 2 -45.45 -11.44 8.87
N LEU A 3 -44.41 -12.25 9.01
CA LEU A 3 -43.57 -12.68 7.89
C LEU A 3 -44.38 -13.63 6.99
N ILE A 4 -44.46 -13.31 5.70
CA ILE A 4 -45.18 -14.14 4.71
C ILE A 4 -44.25 -14.95 3.82
N GLY A 5 -42.97 -14.56 3.69
CA GLY A 5 -42.01 -15.34 2.94
C GLY A 5 -40.68 -14.63 2.70
N THR A 6 -39.78 -15.33 2.00
CA THR A 6 -38.43 -14.86 1.70
C THR A 6 -38.08 -15.02 0.23
N ILE A 7 -37.54 -13.99 -0.41
CA ILE A 7 -37.12 -14.01 -1.82
C ILE A 7 -35.60 -13.83 -1.89
N SER A 8 -34.89 -14.76 -2.53
CA SER A 8 -33.42 -14.75 -2.61
C SER A 8 -32.83 -13.78 -3.65
N ASP A 9 -33.65 -13.21 -4.53
CA ASP A 9 -33.25 -12.23 -5.56
C ASP A 9 -33.80 -10.85 -5.20
N GLU A 10 -32.90 -9.91 -4.92
CA GLU A 10 -33.24 -8.55 -4.50
C GLU A 10 -34.15 -7.81 -5.50
N ARG A 11 -33.95 -8.02 -6.81
CA ARG A 11 -34.78 -7.38 -7.84
C ARG A 11 -36.20 -7.94 -7.84
N LYS A 12 -36.34 -9.25 -7.60
CA LYS A 12 -37.66 -9.89 -7.47
C LYS A 12 -38.35 -9.49 -6.17
N GLY A 13 -37.60 -9.38 -5.07
CA GLY A 13 -38.12 -8.89 -3.79
C GLY A 13 -38.67 -7.48 -3.88
N LEU A 14 -37.93 -6.57 -4.53
CA LEU A 14 -38.37 -5.21 -4.77
C LEU A 14 -39.59 -5.14 -5.70
N ALA A 15 -39.60 -5.93 -6.78
CA ALA A 15 -40.75 -5.99 -7.70
C ALA A 15 -42.03 -6.45 -6.99
N PHE A 16 -41.93 -7.47 -6.15
CA PHE A 16 -43.07 -7.97 -5.39
C PHE A 16 -43.53 -6.97 -4.30
N SER A 17 -42.60 -6.28 -3.64
CA SER A 17 -42.91 -5.19 -2.71
C SER A 17 -43.70 -4.07 -3.39
N LEU A 18 -43.27 -3.63 -4.59
CA LEU A 18 -43.99 -2.63 -5.37
C LEU A 18 -45.40 -3.10 -5.77
N PHE A 19 -45.53 -4.38 -6.13
CA PHE A 19 -46.83 -4.99 -6.41
C PHE A 19 -47.76 -4.98 -5.19
N LEU A 20 -47.28 -5.37 -4.00
CA LEU A 20 -48.08 -5.33 -2.77
C LEU A 20 -48.52 -3.91 -2.43
N LYS A 21 -47.63 -2.92 -2.60
CA LYS A 21 -47.96 -1.50 -2.43
C LYS A 21 -49.09 -1.07 -3.36
N HIS A 22 -49.05 -1.49 -4.61
CA HIS A 22 -50.10 -1.19 -5.59
C HIS A 22 -51.45 -1.86 -5.24
N LYS A 23 -51.43 -3.05 -4.63
CA LYS A 23 -52.63 -3.72 -4.11
C LYS A 23 -53.17 -3.09 -2.82
N GLY A 24 -52.55 -2.02 -2.30
CA GLY A 24 -52.95 -1.40 -1.04
C GLY A 24 -52.59 -2.24 0.18
N ILE A 25 -51.69 -3.22 0.03
CA ILE A 25 -51.26 -4.09 1.12
C ILE A 25 -50.10 -3.43 1.86
N HIS A 26 -50.30 -3.15 3.14
CA HIS A 26 -49.30 -2.56 4.00
C HIS A 26 -48.25 -3.60 4.39
N HIS A 27 -47.01 -3.34 4.02
CA HIS A 27 -45.91 -4.28 4.22
C HIS A 27 -44.57 -3.56 4.46
N GLU A 28 -43.60 -4.31 4.97
CA GLU A 28 -42.21 -3.92 5.16
C GLU A 28 -41.30 -4.95 4.48
N LEU A 29 -40.30 -4.45 3.74
CA LEU A 29 -39.30 -5.25 3.06
C LEU A 29 -37.98 -5.14 3.84
N GLU A 30 -37.54 -6.24 4.43
CA GLU A 30 -36.29 -6.30 5.18
C GLU A 30 -35.24 -7.08 4.38
N LEU A 31 -34.04 -6.53 4.26
CA LEU A 31 -32.90 -7.20 3.61
C LEU A 31 -32.03 -7.86 4.68
N ASN A 32 -31.98 -9.19 4.67
CA ASN A 32 -31.12 -9.94 5.57
C ASN A 32 -30.02 -10.64 4.77
N THR A 33 -28.79 -10.19 4.98
CA THR A 33 -27.59 -10.81 4.39
C THR A 33 -27.06 -11.87 5.32
N ASN A 34 -26.81 -13.07 4.78
CA ASN A 34 -26.19 -14.15 5.55
C ASN A 34 -24.74 -13.77 5.94
N GLN A 35 -24.49 -13.67 7.25
CA GLN A 35 -23.19 -13.33 7.84
C GLN A 35 -22.46 -14.55 8.45
N ASP A 36 -23.02 -15.76 8.32
CA ASP A 36 -22.45 -16.99 8.88
C ASP A 36 -21.31 -17.51 8.02
N TRP A 37 -20.10 -17.21 8.47
CA TRP A 37 -18.85 -17.57 7.81
C TRP A 37 -18.66 -19.09 7.76
N GLY A 38 -18.53 -19.64 6.55
CA GLY A 38 -18.41 -21.08 6.29
C GLY A 38 -19.68 -21.74 5.72
N SER A 39 -20.79 -21.00 5.64
CA SER A 39 -21.98 -21.45 4.91
C SER A 39 -21.83 -21.25 3.40
N ASN A 40 -22.47 -22.12 2.61
CA ASN A 40 -22.47 -22.02 1.14
C ASN A 40 -23.15 -20.74 0.62
N ASP A 41 -23.93 -20.07 1.47
CA ASP A 41 -24.74 -18.90 1.13
C ASP A 41 -24.21 -17.60 1.77
N TYR A 42 -22.96 -17.57 2.24
CA TYR A 42 -22.35 -16.39 2.85
C TYR A 42 -22.33 -15.19 1.89
N GLY A 43 -22.86 -14.04 2.34
CA GLY A 43 -22.96 -12.83 1.53
C GLY A 43 -24.16 -12.77 0.58
N ILE A 44 -25.01 -13.81 0.54
CA ILE A 44 -26.28 -13.76 -0.20
C ILE A 44 -27.32 -13.01 0.63
N SER A 45 -27.91 -11.96 0.04
CA SER A 45 -29.01 -11.19 0.65
C SER A 45 -30.36 -11.83 0.31
N LYS A 46 -31.18 -12.04 1.34
CA LYS A 46 -32.57 -12.49 1.21
C LYS A 46 -33.50 -11.34 1.59
N CYS A 47 -34.55 -11.15 0.80
CA CYS A 47 -35.63 -10.22 1.08
C CYS A 47 -36.69 -10.91 1.94
N LEU A 48 -36.91 -10.44 3.17
CA LEU A 48 -38.02 -10.84 4.02
C LEU A 48 -39.18 -9.87 3.80
N ILE A 49 -40.39 -10.41 3.62
CA ILE A 49 -41.59 -9.61 3.40
C ILE A 49 -42.52 -9.75 4.60
N TRP A 50 -42.68 -8.65 5.33
CA TRP A 50 -43.51 -8.56 6.52
C TRP A 50 -44.80 -7.82 6.20
N ILE A 51 -45.96 -8.38 6.54
CA ILE A 51 -47.24 -7.68 6.42
C ILE A 51 -47.57 -7.03 7.75
N THR A 52 -47.89 -5.73 7.73
CA THR A 52 -48.11 -4.96 8.96
C THR A 52 -49.50 -5.18 9.54
N ASP A 53 -50.50 -5.31 8.68
CA ASP A 53 -51.90 -5.54 9.02
C ASP A 53 -52.27 -7.03 8.99
N GLU A 54 -52.83 -7.53 10.09
CA GLU A 54 -53.15 -8.95 10.25
C GLU A 54 -54.30 -9.39 9.34
N ASP A 55 -55.24 -8.50 9.03
CA ASP A 55 -56.39 -8.77 8.17
C ASP A 55 -55.97 -8.95 6.70
N GLN A 56 -54.82 -8.40 6.31
CA GLN A 56 -54.28 -8.45 4.94
C GLN A 56 -53.36 -9.65 4.69
N VAL A 57 -52.99 -10.41 5.73
CA VAL A 57 -52.02 -11.52 5.63
C VAL A 57 -52.51 -12.63 4.69
N ALA A 58 -53.79 -13.01 4.78
CA ALA A 58 -54.33 -14.10 3.97
C ALA A 58 -54.31 -13.78 2.47
N GLU A 59 -54.61 -12.52 2.12
CA GLU A 59 -54.54 -12.04 0.75
C GLU A 59 -53.09 -11.93 0.26
N ALA A 60 -52.21 -11.34 1.07
CA ALA A 60 -50.79 -11.20 0.73
C ALA A 60 -50.10 -12.56 0.52
N MET A 61 -50.45 -13.57 1.33
CA MET A 61 -49.96 -14.95 1.17
C MET A 61 -50.42 -15.58 -0.15
N LYS A 62 -51.63 -15.28 -0.61
CA LYS A 62 -52.13 -15.77 -1.91
C LYS A 62 -51.31 -15.17 -3.05
N TRP A 63 -51.03 -13.87 -2.99
CA TRP A 63 -50.18 -13.19 -3.96
C TRP A 63 -48.75 -13.68 -3.93
N PHE A 64 -48.20 -13.95 -2.74
CA PHE A 64 -46.85 -14.47 -2.59
C PHE A 64 -46.67 -15.84 -3.25
N ARG A 65 -47.64 -16.75 -3.06
CA ARG A 65 -47.61 -18.08 -3.71
C ARG A 65 -47.67 -17.98 -5.24
N LEU A 66 -48.54 -17.14 -5.77
CA LEU A 66 -48.63 -16.90 -7.22
C LEU A 66 -47.33 -16.32 -7.78
N PHE A 67 -46.67 -15.44 -7.02
CA PHE A 67 -45.39 -14.85 -7.39
C PHE A 67 -44.26 -15.90 -7.35
N GLU A 68 -44.24 -16.82 -6.40
CA GLU A 68 -43.26 -17.91 -6.35
C GLU A 68 -43.42 -18.90 -7.51
N GLU A 69 -44.66 -19.20 -7.91
CA GLU A 69 -44.98 -20.10 -9.02
C GLU A 69 -44.60 -19.50 -10.39
N ASN A 70 -44.90 -18.21 -10.61
CA ASN A 70 -44.56 -17.52 -11.85
C ASN A 70 -44.16 -16.04 -11.61
N PRO A 71 -42.89 -15.76 -11.26
CA PRO A 71 -42.43 -14.39 -10.97
C PRO A 71 -42.42 -13.46 -12.19
N GLN A 72 -42.56 -14.00 -13.40
CA GLN A 72 -42.57 -13.25 -14.66
C GLN A 72 -43.99 -13.07 -15.22
N ASP A 73 -45.01 -13.43 -14.44
CA ASP A 73 -46.40 -13.21 -14.86
C ASP A 73 -46.64 -11.70 -15.10
N PRO A 74 -47.26 -11.30 -16.23
CA PRO A 74 -47.59 -9.91 -16.52
C PRO A 74 -48.31 -9.17 -15.38
N ILE A 75 -49.02 -9.88 -14.48
CA ILE A 75 -49.67 -9.24 -13.33
C ILE A 75 -48.65 -8.58 -12.38
N PHE A 76 -47.42 -9.08 -12.34
CA PHE A 76 -46.32 -8.60 -11.49
C PHE A 76 -45.36 -7.66 -12.23
N GLU A 77 -45.54 -7.47 -13.54
CA GLU A 77 -44.66 -6.64 -14.37
C GLU A 77 -44.90 -5.12 -14.21
N VAL A 78 -45.83 -4.74 -13.33
CA VAL A 78 -46.17 -3.33 -13.07
C VAL A 78 -44.99 -2.64 -12.37
N MET A 79 -44.20 -1.97 -13.21
CA MET A 79 -43.15 -0.99 -12.92
C MET A 79 -41.73 -1.54 -12.74
N LYS A 80 -41.08 -1.82 -13.88
CA LYS A 80 -39.62 -1.67 -14.01
C LYS A 80 -39.26 -0.19 -13.68
N PRO A 81 -38.35 0.10 -12.72
CA PRO A 81 -37.97 1.48 -12.46
C PRO A 81 -37.36 2.09 -13.73
N LYS A 82 -37.93 3.20 -14.21
CA LYS A 82 -37.31 4.02 -15.26
C LYS A 82 -36.00 4.59 -14.69
N SER A 83 -34.89 4.28 -15.34
CA SER A 83 -33.60 4.92 -15.05
C SER A 83 -33.62 6.38 -15.50
N THR A 84 -33.80 7.33 -14.58
CA THR A 84 -33.52 8.74 -14.90
C THR A 84 -33.15 9.55 -13.65
N ILE A 85 -31.89 10.00 -13.65
CA ILE A 85 -31.36 11.33 -13.32
C ILE A 85 -32.34 12.29 -12.60
N PHE A 86 -31.87 12.80 -11.44
CA PHE A 86 -32.31 14.00 -10.71
C PHE A 86 -33.20 14.98 -11.49
N GLN A 87 -34.42 15.23 -10.97
CA GLN A 87 -35.05 16.55 -10.91
C GLN A 87 -35.91 16.66 -9.64
N PRO A 88 -35.86 17.79 -8.90
CA PRO A 88 -36.69 18.02 -7.73
C PRO A 88 -37.98 18.82 -8.04
N GLU A 89 -38.99 18.61 -7.18
CA GLU A 89 -40.27 19.37 -6.97
C GLU A 89 -41.43 19.00 -7.92
N ASP A 90 -42.70 18.82 -7.51
CA ASP A 90 -43.52 19.44 -6.44
C ASP A 90 -44.53 18.45 -5.82
N ASP A 91 -44.67 18.40 -4.49
CA ASP A 91 -45.96 18.03 -3.83
C ASP A 91 -46.03 18.65 -2.40
N PRO A 92 -47.03 19.48 -2.06
CA PRO A 92 -47.01 20.34 -0.89
C PRO A 92 -47.86 19.74 0.24
N ASP A 93 -47.37 18.73 0.98
CA ASP A 93 -48.03 18.31 2.22
C ASP A 93 -47.04 17.60 3.17
N ILE A 94 -46.19 18.38 3.84
CA ILE A 94 -45.43 17.90 5.02
C ILE A 94 -45.58 18.94 6.14
N ILE A 95 -46.58 18.72 7.00
CA ILE A 95 -46.72 19.40 8.29
C ILE A 95 -46.68 18.35 9.41
N THR A 96 -45.54 18.34 10.10
CA THR A 96 -45.35 18.35 11.56
C THR A 96 -46.16 17.38 12.43
N ILE A 97 -45.48 16.47 13.13
CA ILE A 97 -46.02 15.83 14.35
C ILE A 97 -45.18 16.24 15.56
N ALA A 98 -45.85 17.00 16.43
CA ALA A 98 -45.40 17.46 17.72
C ALA A 98 -45.34 16.32 18.76
N SER A 99 -44.50 16.55 19.75
CA SER A 99 -44.13 15.71 20.89
C SER A 99 -45.19 15.58 22.01
N THR A 100 -45.07 14.47 22.78
CA THR A 100 -45.12 14.31 24.28
C THR A 100 -46.10 13.23 24.82
N PRO A 101 -45.97 12.71 26.07
CA PRO A 101 -44.81 11.98 26.65
C PRO A 101 -45.18 10.78 27.60
N LYS A 102 -44.20 9.89 27.88
CA LYS A 102 -43.89 9.11 29.14
C LYS A 102 -43.54 7.62 28.89
N PRO A 103 -42.84 6.90 29.79
CA PRO A 103 -41.94 7.31 30.89
C PRO A 103 -40.54 6.64 30.78
N ALA A 104 -39.63 7.07 31.66
CA ALA A 104 -38.20 6.79 31.62
C ALA A 104 -37.81 5.30 31.70
N PHE A 105 -37.09 4.84 30.67
CA PHE A 105 -36.08 3.80 30.80
C PHE A 105 -34.71 4.45 30.61
N LYS A 106 -33.81 4.28 31.58
CA LYS A 106 -32.42 4.75 31.49
C LYS A 106 -31.69 3.98 30.40
N ASN A 107 -31.64 4.54 29.19
CA ASN A 107 -30.74 4.09 28.13
C ASN A 107 -29.33 4.64 28.37
N ASN A 108 -28.43 3.80 28.87
CA ASN A 108 -27.01 3.91 28.55
C ASN A 108 -26.76 3.17 27.23
N SER A 109 -27.18 3.76 26.12
CA SER A 109 -26.88 3.27 24.77
C SER A 109 -26.74 4.42 23.79
N ASN A 110 -25.93 5.41 24.14
CA ASN A 110 -25.28 6.27 23.14
C ASN A 110 -24.05 5.53 22.60
N GLN A 111 -24.27 4.53 21.74
CA GLN A 111 -23.30 4.13 20.71
C GLN A 111 -24.08 3.55 19.53
N GLU A 112 -24.86 4.41 18.85
CA GLU A 112 -25.02 4.25 17.42
C GLU A 112 -23.61 4.19 16.83
N LYS A 113 -23.20 3.00 16.36
CA LYS A 113 -22.03 2.87 15.49
C LYS A 113 -22.37 3.59 14.19
N GLN A 114 -22.12 4.89 14.17
CA GLN A 114 -22.12 5.70 12.97
C GLN A 114 -21.20 5.03 11.95
N ILE A 115 -21.79 4.56 10.85
CA ILE A 115 -21.05 4.39 9.60
C ILE A 115 -20.58 5.81 9.24
N PRO A 116 -19.27 6.10 9.16
CA PRO A 116 -18.82 7.45 8.90
C PRO A 116 -19.35 7.90 7.52
N PRO A 117 -19.88 9.13 7.41
CA PRO A 117 -20.37 9.64 6.14
C PRO A 117 -19.23 9.73 5.12
N ILE A 118 -19.59 9.62 3.85
CA ILE A 118 -18.77 9.87 2.66
C ILE A 118 -18.38 11.37 2.63
N SER A 119 -17.56 11.82 3.60
CA SER A 119 -17.08 13.21 3.71
C SER A 119 -15.55 13.31 3.79
N MET A 120 -14.83 12.18 3.66
CA MET A 120 -13.36 12.17 3.67
C MET A 120 -12.72 12.70 2.37
N GLN A 121 -13.47 12.87 1.28
CA GLN A 121 -12.92 13.32 -0.01
C GLN A 121 -12.31 14.74 0.07
N ASN A 122 -12.86 15.63 0.89
CA ASN A 122 -12.45 17.05 0.95
C ASN A 122 -11.54 17.42 2.14
N LYS A 123 -11.12 16.46 2.96
CA LYS A 123 -10.16 16.76 4.04
C LYS A 123 -8.79 17.09 3.44
N PRO A 124 -8.12 18.15 3.93
CA PRO A 124 -6.80 18.53 3.44
C PRO A 124 -5.77 17.45 3.81
N LEU A 125 -4.62 17.44 3.13
CA LEU A 125 -3.57 16.45 3.37
C LEU A 125 -3.12 16.49 4.84
N GLY A 126 -2.85 15.34 5.47
CA GLY A 126 -2.39 15.37 6.86
C GLY A 126 -0.97 15.97 7.01
N PRO A 127 -0.64 16.52 8.19
CA PRO A 127 0.63 17.20 8.42
C PRO A 127 1.85 16.30 8.25
N ILE A 128 1.77 15.00 8.62
CA ILE A 128 2.90 14.06 8.51
C ILE A 128 3.20 13.78 7.04
N THR A 129 2.16 13.47 6.25
CA THR A 129 2.34 13.20 4.82
C THR A 129 2.91 14.43 4.10
N ARG A 130 2.44 15.65 4.44
CA ARG A 130 3.04 16.89 3.92
C ARG A 130 4.51 17.03 4.29
N PHE A 131 4.85 16.79 5.55
CA PHE A 131 6.22 16.92 6.04
C PHE A 131 7.16 15.95 5.32
N ILE A 132 6.75 14.71 5.13
CA ILE A 132 7.53 13.71 4.39
C ILE A 132 7.74 14.15 2.94
N ILE A 133 6.69 14.61 2.25
CA ILE A 133 6.81 15.07 0.87
C ILE A 133 7.79 16.24 0.75
N LEU A 134 7.63 17.27 1.59
CA LEU A 134 8.51 18.42 1.59
C LEU A 134 9.95 18.03 1.96
N GLY A 135 10.13 17.12 2.91
CA GLY A 135 11.43 16.58 3.30
C GLY A 135 12.13 15.84 2.16
N CYS A 136 11.42 14.94 1.47
CA CYS A 136 11.95 14.22 0.31
C CYS A 136 12.34 15.19 -0.82
N CYS A 137 11.49 16.19 -1.12
CA CYS A 137 11.79 17.20 -2.14
C CYS A 137 13.02 18.04 -1.77
N LEU A 138 13.13 18.47 -0.50
CA LEU A 138 14.27 19.23 -0.01
C LEU A 138 15.56 18.41 -0.08
N LEU A 139 15.52 17.16 0.38
CA LEU A 139 16.67 16.26 0.36
C LEU A 139 17.10 15.93 -1.06
N PHE A 140 16.16 15.74 -1.98
CA PHE A 140 16.45 15.57 -3.40
C PHE A 140 17.17 16.79 -3.99
N LEU A 141 16.67 18.00 -3.71
CA LEU A 141 17.30 19.24 -4.15
C LEU A 141 18.70 19.40 -3.56
N LEU A 142 18.86 19.20 -2.25
CA LEU A 142 20.15 19.28 -1.57
C LEU A 142 21.14 18.25 -2.09
N SER A 143 20.69 17.01 -2.31
CA SER A 143 21.55 15.96 -2.88
C SER A 143 22.05 16.41 -4.25
N HIS A 144 21.14 16.80 -5.15
CA HIS A 144 21.47 17.21 -6.51
C HIS A 144 22.40 18.43 -6.58
N LEU A 145 22.22 19.42 -5.70
CA LEU A 145 23.08 20.60 -5.64
C LEU A 145 24.49 20.29 -5.11
N LEU A 146 24.62 19.26 -4.28
CA LEU A 146 25.87 18.88 -3.62
C LEU A 146 26.55 17.68 -4.29
N THR A 147 25.92 17.04 -5.27
CA THR A 147 26.50 15.97 -6.07
C THR A 147 27.75 16.49 -6.82
N PRO A 148 28.92 15.85 -6.67
CA PRO A 148 30.12 16.21 -7.43
C PRO A 148 29.89 16.07 -8.94
N LYS A 149 30.33 17.06 -9.73
CA LYS A 149 30.32 16.98 -11.19
C LYS A 149 31.49 16.10 -11.64
N VAL A 150 31.22 14.81 -11.84
CA VAL A 150 32.16 13.83 -12.39
C VAL A 150 31.62 13.36 -13.76
N ASP A 151 32.51 13.02 -14.69
CA ASP A 151 32.13 12.60 -16.05
C ASP A 151 31.26 11.34 -16.01
N PRO A 152 30.01 11.39 -16.53
CA PRO A 152 29.08 10.25 -16.53
C PRO A 152 29.48 9.10 -17.47
N HIS A 153 30.50 9.26 -18.33
CA HIS A 153 30.99 8.20 -19.24
C HIS A 153 32.03 7.26 -18.61
N ALA A 154 32.37 7.51 -17.35
CA ALA A 154 32.97 6.55 -16.45
C ALA A 154 32.16 5.23 -16.44
N ASN A 155 32.66 4.16 -17.08
CA ASN A 155 32.09 2.81 -16.96
C ASN A 155 32.15 2.36 -15.48
N ALA A 156 31.12 2.73 -14.71
CA ALA A 156 31.14 2.63 -13.27
C ALA A 156 30.59 1.28 -12.84
N SER A 157 31.45 0.43 -12.29
CA SER A 157 31.01 -0.67 -11.44
C SER A 157 30.26 -0.11 -10.21
N ALA A 158 29.45 -0.93 -9.52
CA ALA A 158 28.66 -0.49 -8.37
C ALA A 158 29.49 0.10 -7.20
N SER A 159 30.80 -0.16 -7.15
CA SER A 159 31.71 0.48 -6.20
C SER A 159 32.12 1.88 -6.65
N VAL A 160 32.22 2.11 -7.96
CA VAL A 160 32.56 3.39 -8.59
C VAL A 160 31.35 4.33 -8.63
N SER A 161 30.12 3.81 -8.73
CA SER A 161 28.91 4.65 -8.66
C SER A 161 28.77 5.43 -7.34
N THR A 162 29.40 4.94 -6.26
CA THR A 162 29.38 5.61 -4.94
C THR A 162 30.19 6.90 -4.88
N LEU A 163 31.12 7.09 -5.83
CA LEU A 163 31.88 8.33 -5.98
C LEU A 163 31.02 9.52 -6.39
N PHE A 164 29.87 9.23 -7.01
CA PHE A 164 28.90 10.23 -7.42
C PHE A 164 27.88 10.55 -6.32
N ASN A 165 27.96 9.90 -5.16
CA ASN A 165 27.05 10.19 -4.06
C ASN A 165 27.34 11.57 -3.47
N SER A 166 26.29 12.36 -3.23
CA SER A 166 26.39 13.63 -2.52
C SER A 166 26.78 13.40 -1.04
N PRO A 167 27.33 14.41 -0.34
CA PRO A 167 27.55 14.33 1.11
C PRO A 167 26.29 13.94 1.89
N VAL A 168 25.11 14.36 1.42
CA VAL A 168 23.82 14.01 2.02
C VAL A 168 23.56 12.51 1.91
N GLU A 169 23.75 11.95 0.71
CA GLU A 169 23.58 10.51 0.47
C GLU A 169 24.55 9.67 1.30
N LYS A 170 25.83 10.06 1.38
CA LYS A 170 26.83 9.33 2.19
C LYS A 170 26.42 9.21 3.66
N VAL A 171 25.76 10.22 4.23
CA VAL A 171 25.27 10.23 5.62
C VAL A 171 23.96 9.44 5.77
N MET A 172 23.12 9.44 4.74
CA MET A 172 21.75 8.92 4.81
C MET A 172 21.55 7.52 4.21
N LEU A 173 22.51 7.00 3.44
CA LEU A 173 22.50 5.62 2.94
C LEU A 173 22.47 4.60 4.08
N PHE A 174 21.98 3.39 3.79
CA PHE A 174 21.72 2.37 4.82
C PHE A 174 23.00 1.91 5.51
N ASP A 175 24.07 1.80 4.74
CA ASP A 175 25.41 1.55 5.22
C ASP A 175 26.39 2.32 4.33
N TYR A 176 27.62 2.46 4.80
CA TYR A 176 28.69 3.06 4.02
C TYR A 176 29.99 2.33 4.33
N PRO A 177 30.24 1.19 3.65
CA PRO A 177 31.40 0.36 3.86
C PRO A 177 32.72 1.11 3.76
N SER A 178 33.70 0.70 4.57
CA SER A 178 35.03 1.31 4.60
C SER A 178 35.74 1.35 3.24
N VAL A 179 35.46 0.38 2.36
CA VAL A 179 36.00 0.36 0.99
C VAL A 179 35.59 1.59 0.18
N TYR A 180 34.39 2.15 0.40
CA TYR A 180 33.94 3.36 -0.32
C TYR A 180 34.82 4.55 0.03
N GLY A 181 35.21 4.68 1.31
CA GLY A 181 36.16 5.71 1.74
C GLY A 181 37.57 5.54 1.15
N LEU A 182 38.02 4.30 0.90
CA LEU A 182 39.30 4.05 0.23
C LEU A 182 39.25 4.44 -1.26
N ILE A 183 38.15 4.12 -1.94
CA ILE A 183 37.92 4.49 -3.34
C ILE A 183 37.86 6.01 -3.48
N GLU A 184 37.16 6.71 -2.58
CA GLU A 184 37.16 8.17 -2.53
C GLU A 184 38.55 8.75 -2.30
N LYS A 185 39.33 8.17 -1.38
CA LYS A 185 40.71 8.59 -1.15
C LYS A 185 41.57 8.44 -2.42
N LEU A 186 41.41 7.34 -3.16
CA LEU A 186 42.13 7.10 -4.40
C LEU A 186 41.77 8.17 -5.44
N VAL A 187 40.49 8.42 -5.66
CA VAL A 187 40.01 9.37 -6.66
C VAL A 187 40.37 10.82 -6.31
N ASN A 188 40.31 11.19 -5.03
CA ASN A 188 40.70 12.52 -4.58
C ASN A 188 42.20 12.80 -4.76
N LEU A 189 43.05 11.76 -4.68
CA LEU A 189 44.50 11.90 -4.82
C LEU A 189 44.98 11.80 -6.26
N TYR A 190 44.40 10.91 -7.06
CA TYR A 190 44.93 10.52 -8.37
C TYR A 190 43.93 10.73 -9.52
N GLY A 191 42.74 11.25 -9.24
CA GLY A 191 41.68 11.43 -10.22
C GLY A 191 40.94 10.13 -10.55
N TYR A 192 39.93 10.24 -11.43
CA TYR A 192 39.10 9.11 -11.84
C TYR A 192 39.86 8.10 -12.72
N GLU A 193 40.81 8.58 -13.54
CA GLU A 193 41.64 7.77 -14.46
C GLU A 193 42.43 6.68 -13.72
N ALA A 194 42.75 6.92 -12.44
CA ALA A 194 43.38 5.97 -11.53
C ALA A 194 42.62 4.64 -11.38
N LEU A 195 41.30 4.64 -11.59
CA LEU A 195 40.47 3.43 -11.51
C LEU A 195 40.55 2.59 -12.78
N GLN A 196 41.06 3.16 -13.88
CA GLN A 196 41.12 2.50 -15.19
C GLN A 196 42.48 1.86 -15.46
N ASP A 197 43.58 2.51 -15.05
CA ASP A 197 44.93 1.98 -15.25
C ASP A 197 45.80 2.08 -13.98
N VAL A 198 45.78 0.99 -13.21
CA VAL A 198 46.54 0.86 -11.96
C VAL A 198 48.06 0.97 -12.17
N ASN A 199 48.56 0.58 -13.35
CA ASN A 199 50.00 0.55 -13.62
C ASN A 199 50.60 1.94 -13.79
N THR A 200 49.76 2.95 -14.06
CA THR A 200 50.18 4.36 -14.19
C THR A 200 50.34 5.05 -12.83
N LEU A 201 49.85 4.43 -11.75
CA LEU A 201 49.88 5.01 -10.41
C LEU A 201 51.26 4.90 -9.76
N PRO A 202 51.65 5.88 -8.92
CA PRO A 202 52.83 5.75 -8.07
C PRO A 202 52.66 4.61 -7.06
N PRO A 203 53.75 4.13 -6.42
CA PRO A 203 53.71 2.99 -5.50
C PRO A 203 52.65 3.11 -4.40
N ASP A 204 52.46 4.30 -3.83
CA ASP A 204 51.43 4.57 -2.82
C ASP A 204 50.00 4.41 -3.36
N GLY A 205 49.78 4.77 -4.63
CA GLY A 205 48.51 4.59 -5.32
C GLY A 205 48.23 3.12 -5.62
N GLN A 206 49.25 2.36 -6.03
CA GLN A 206 49.15 0.91 -6.24
C GLN A 206 48.82 0.17 -4.94
N GLN A 207 49.47 0.53 -3.83
CA GLN A 207 49.14 0.00 -2.50
C GLN A 207 47.70 0.32 -2.09
N LEU A 208 47.20 1.52 -2.43
CA LEU A 208 45.83 1.90 -2.13
C LEU A 208 44.82 1.06 -2.94
N VAL A 209 45.10 0.80 -4.21
CA VAL A 209 44.28 -0.09 -5.06
C VAL A 209 44.32 -1.53 -4.54
N GLU A 210 45.50 -2.04 -4.18
CA GLU A 210 45.66 -3.36 -3.55
C GLU A 210 44.82 -3.45 -2.27
N LYS A 211 44.87 -2.42 -1.41
CA LYS A 211 44.04 -2.33 -0.22
C LYS A 211 42.54 -2.33 -0.54
N ILE A 212 42.09 -1.60 -1.56
CA ILE A 212 40.69 -1.60 -2.01
C ILE A 212 40.27 -3.01 -2.41
N ASN A 213 41.07 -3.70 -3.23
CA ASN A 213 40.79 -5.04 -3.73
C ASN A 213 40.73 -6.10 -2.63
N HIS A 214 41.51 -5.91 -1.54
CA HIS A 214 41.55 -6.82 -0.40
C HIS A 214 40.61 -6.44 0.76
N THR A 215 39.87 -5.34 0.67
CA THR A 215 38.92 -4.95 1.73
C THR A 215 37.55 -5.57 1.44
N PRO A 216 37.11 -6.61 2.18
CA PRO A 216 35.81 -7.23 1.96
C PRO A 216 34.70 -6.27 2.41
N TYR A 217 33.58 -6.30 1.69
CA TYR A 217 32.36 -5.57 2.07
C TYR A 217 31.11 -6.28 1.56
N TRP A 218 29.98 -6.03 2.21
CA TRP A 218 28.72 -6.69 1.88
C TRP A 218 28.14 -6.18 0.54
N GLN A 219 28.09 -7.08 -0.45
CA GLN A 219 27.53 -6.81 -1.79
C GLN A 219 26.11 -7.37 -1.97
N GLY A 220 25.54 -8.00 -0.94
CA GLY A 220 24.21 -8.63 -0.99
C GLY A 220 24.22 -10.07 -1.47
N LEU A 221 23.20 -10.84 -1.03
CA LEU A 221 22.99 -12.23 -1.41
C LEU A 221 22.89 -12.43 -2.93
N TYR A 222 22.31 -11.47 -3.65
CA TYR A 222 22.19 -11.53 -5.11
C TYR A 222 23.55 -11.76 -5.78
N ASN A 223 24.56 -11.01 -5.36
CA ASN A 223 25.91 -11.09 -5.93
C ASN A 223 26.57 -12.45 -5.64
N ILE A 224 26.40 -12.95 -4.41
CA ILE A 224 26.90 -14.26 -3.98
C ILE A 224 26.25 -15.38 -4.79
N ILE A 225 24.91 -15.36 -4.91
CA ILE A 225 24.16 -16.37 -5.66
C ILE A 225 24.51 -16.32 -7.14
N LEU A 226 24.67 -15.11 -7.69
CA LEU A 226 25.03 -14.89 -9.09
C LEU A 226 26.42 -15.44 -9.40
N LYS A 227 27.43 -15.17 -8.57
CA LYS A 227 28.82 -15.58 -8.82
C LYS A 227 29.09 -17.03 -8.41
N ASP A 228 28.81 -17.34 -7.16
CA ASP A 228 29.30 -18.55 -6.48
C ASP A 228 28.19 -19.58 -6.20
N GLY A 229 26.93 -19.20 -6.44
CA GLY A 229 25.77 -20.06 -6.25
C GLY A 229 25.32 -20.17 -4.79
N PHE A 230 24.21 -20.89 -4.56
CA PHE A 230 23.58 -21.01 -3.24
C PHE A 230 24.47 -21.68 -2.17
N GLY A 231 25.42 -22.53 -2.57
CA GLY A 231 26.30 -23.24 -1.63
C GLY A 231 27.30 -22.33 -0.91
N ALA A 232 27.68 -21.19 -1.51
CA ALA A 232 28.68 -20.27 -0.98
C ALA A 232 28.12 -19.29 0.08
N ILE A 233 26.79 -19.23 0.24
CA ILE A 233 26.11 -18.26 1.10
C ILE A 233 26.63 -18.33 2.55
N LYS A 234 26.76 -19.53 3.11
CA LYS A 234 27.13 -19.71 4.52
C LYS A 234 28.54 -19.21 4.81
N GLU A 235 29.49 -19.49 3.93
CA GLU A 235 30.89 -19.10 4.11
C GLU A 235 31.08 -17.60 3.95
N GLN A 236 30.44 -16.99 2.94
CA GLN A 236 30.60 -15.57 2.67
C GLN A 236 29.91 -14.66 3.70
N ILE A 237 28.74 -15.04 4.23
CA ILE A 237 28.07 -14.25 5.28
C ILE A 237 28.94 -14.10 6.53
N VAL A 238 29.75 -15.11 6.87
CA VAL A 238 30.57 -15.10 8.08
C VAL A 238 31.81 -14.20 7.92
N ASN A 239 32.34 -14.08 6.71
CA ASN A 239 33.65 -13.48 6.47
C ASN A 239 33.59 -12.00 6.03
N VAL A 240 32.40 -11.45 5.83
CA VAL A 240 32.20 -10.11 5.28
C VAL A 240 31.54 -9.19 6.30
N PRO A 241 32.09 -7.98 6.57
CA PRO A 241 31.47 -7.05 7.50
C PRO A 241 30.11 -6.58 6.98
N MET A 242 29.12 -6.58 7.86
CA MET A 242 27.77 -6.05 7.62
C MET A 242 27.43 -4.97 8.64
N PHE A 243 26.58 -4.03 8.23
CA PHE A 243 26.05 -2.94 9.06
C PHE A 243 27.16 -2.08 9.68
N GLU A 244 28.23 -1.78 8.92
CA GLU A 244 29.44 -1.14 9.45
C GLU A 244 29.12 0.16 10.18
N LYS A 245 28.36 1.07 9.53
CA LYS A 245 28.00 2.37 10.10
C LYS A 245 26.96 2.28 11.20
N ILE A 246 25.99 1.38 11.05
CA ILE A 246 24.98 1.15 12.07
C ILE A 246 25.62 0.62 13.36
N ARG A 247 26.61 -0.28 13.25
CA ARG A 247 27.40 -0.79 14.40
C ARG A 247 28.28 0.28 15.05
N GLN A 248 28.59 1.35 14.33
CA GLN A 248 29.29 2.54 14.85
C GLN A 248 28.33 3.54 15.56
N GLY A 249 27.03 3.23 15.62
CA GLY A 249 26.02 4.05 16.31
C GLY A 249 25.16 4.93 15.39
N GLU A 250 25.35 4.85 14.06
CA GLU A 250 24.58 5.62 13.09
C GLU A 250 23.19 4.99 12.81
N ILE A 251 22.39 4.82 13.87
CA ILE A 251 21.12 4.06 13.85
C ILE A 251 20.04 4.69 12.96
N TRP A 252 20.14 5.98 12.65
CA TRP A 252 19.22 6.66 11.72
C TRP A 252 19.25 6.04 10.32
N ARG A 253 20.37 5.41 9.95
CA ARG A 253 20.53 4.75 8.64
C ARG A 253 19.55 3.60 8.39
N LEU A 254 18.90 3.08 9.44
CA LEU A 254 17.84 2.10 9.30
C LEU A 254 16.61 2.64 8.56
N ILE A 255 16.40 3.97 8.54
CA ILE A 255 15.22 4.62 7.94
C ILE A 255 15.58 5.74 6.95
N THR A 256 16.73 6.39 7.08
CA THR A 256 17.07 7.53 6.22
C THR A 256 17.13 7.25 4.70
N PRO A 257 17.44 6.03 4.20
CA PRO A 257 17.41 5.74 2.77
C PRO A 257 16.05 5.96 2.12
N ASP A 258 14.95 5.82 2.89
CA ASP A 258 13.59 5.99 2.39
C ASP A 258 13.30 7.42 1.91
N PHE A 259 14.07 8.42 2.36
CA PHE A 259 13.85 9.82 2.00
C PHE A 259 14.70 10.29 0.82
N LEU A 260 15.68 9.49 0.39
CA LEU A 260 16.55 9.77 -0.76
C LEU A 260 15.90 9.28 -2.05
N HIS A 261 16.17 9.94 -3.18
CA HIS A 261 15.60 9.58 -4.48
C HIS A 261 16.64 9.73 -5.60
N ALA A 262 16.71 8.75 -6.50
CA ALA A 262 17.74 8.66 -7.53
C ALA A 262 17.56 9.70 -8.64
N ASP A 263 16.32 9.98 -8.99
CA ASP A 263 15.96 10.87 -10.09
C ASP A 263 14.59 11.51 -9.86
N ILE A 264 14.28 12.49 -10.71
CA ILE A 264 13.05 13.28 -10.59
C ILE A 264 11.78 12.46 -10.80
N PHE A 265 11.81 11.43 -11.67
CA PHE A 265 10.65 10.57 -11.90
C PHE A 265 10.43 9.64 -10.71
N HIS A 266 11.50 9.07 -10.16
CA HIS A 266 11.43 8.26 -8.94
C HIS A 266 10.85 9.08 -7.77
N LEU A 267 11.30 10.32 -7.56
CA LEU A 267 10.70 11.24 -6.58
C LEU A 267 9.22 11.50 -6.90
N PHE A 268 8.91 11.90 -8.14
CA PHE A 268 7.56 12.26 -8.55
C PHE A 268 6.55 11.13 -8.29
N PHE A 269 6.86 9.91 -8.74
CA PHE A 269 5.96 8.78 -8.55
C PHE A 269 5.82 8.36 -7.09
N ASN A 270 6.90 8.38 -6.30
CA ASN A 270 6.80 8.10 -4.87
C ASN A 270 5.93 9.13 -4.16
N MET A 271 6.11 10.42 -4.45
CA MET A 271 5.33 11.48 -3.81
C MET A 271 3.87 11.46 -4.27
N LEU A 272 3.60 11.14 -5.53
CA LEU A 272 2.24 10.94 -6.04
C LEU A 272 1.52 9.81 -5.29
N TRP A 273 2.17 8.66 -5.11
CA TRP A 273 1.59 7.54 -4.37
C TRP A 273 1.48 7.82 -2.87
N LEU A 274 2.44 8.53 -2.29
CA LEU A 274 2.37 8.97 -0.91
C LEU A 274 1.19 9.93 -0.69
N LEU A 275 0.91 10.82 -1.64
CA LEU A 275 -0.26 11.70 -1.61
C LEU A 275 -1.57 10.90 -1.59
N VAL A 276 -1.67 9.85 -2.41
CA VAL A 276 -2.90 9.04 -2.51
C VAL A 276 -3.07 8.12 -1.29
N LEU A 277 -2.03 7.33 -0.96
CA LEU A 277 -2.11 6.30 0.08
C LEU A 277 -1.94 6.91 1.48
N GLY A 278 -0.97 7.81 1.64
CA GLY A 278 -0.69 8.48 2.91
C GLY A 278 -1.88 9.32 3.39
N LYS A 279 -2.58 10.03 2.48
CA LYS A 279 -3.82 10.75 2.82
C LYS A 279 -4.88 9.81 3.41
N GLN A 280 -5.08 8.63 2.83
CA GLN A 280 -6.07 7.68 3.34
C GLN A 280 -5.69 7.15 4.72
N ILE A 281 -4.42 6.79 4.91
CA ILE A 281 -3.92 6.21 6.16
C ILE A 281 -3.94 7.26 7.28
N GLU A 282 -3.38 8.44 7.05
CA GLU A 282 -3.25 9.49 8.08
C GLU A 282 -4.60 10.03 8.54
N GLN A 283 -5.63 10.03 7.68
CA GLN A 283 -6.99 10.42 8.06
C GLN A 283 -7.70 9.42 8.98
N ARG A 284 -7.16 8.19 9.09
CA ARG A 284 -7.79 7.07 9.81
C ARG A 284 -6.97 6.60 11.00
N MET A 285 -5.64 6.66 10.91
CA MET A 285 -4.73 6.35 12.00
C MET A 285 -4.51 7.56 12.90
N THR A 286 -4.13 7.30 14.15
CA THR A 286 -3.48 8.34 14.97
C THR A 286 -2.13 8.71 14.37
N SER A 287 -1.66 9.93 14.61
CA SER A 287 -0.34 10.39 14.18
C SER A 287 0.79 9.45 14.62
N TRP A 288 0.72 8.94 15.86
CA TRP A 288 1.69 7.99 16.39
C TRP A 288 1.65 6.64 15.68
N SER A 289 0.45 6.07 15.49
CA SER A 289 0.31 4.81 14.74
C SER A 289 0.84 4.94 13.32
N TYR A 290 0.62 6.09 12.67
CA TYR A 290 1.11 6.33 11.30
C TYR A 290 2.64 6.44 11.23
N ILE A 291 3.26 7.17 12.17
CA ILE A 291 4.73 7.25 12.27
C ILE A 291 5.33 5.88 12.54
N PHE A 292 4.79 5.12 13.51
CA PHE A 292 5.28 3.77 13.79
C PHE A 292 5.10 2.83 12.61
N PHE A 293 3.99 2.94 11.88
CA PHE A 293 3.79 2.17 10.65
C PHE A 293 4.91 2.44 9.64
N ILE A 294 5.19 3.71 9.35
CA ILE A 294 6.25 4.12 8.43
C ILE A 294 7.62 3.60 8.89
N VAL A 295 7.94 3.77 10.18
CA VAL A 295 9.22 3.33 10.76
C VAL A 295 9.38 1.82 10.69
N ILE A 296 8.35 1.05 11.08
CA ILE A 296 8.40 -0.41 11.05
C ILE A 296 8.58 -0.91 9.63
N VAL A 297 7.74 -0.45 8.70
CA VAL A 297 7.81 -0.89 7.30
C VAL A 297 9.16 -0.52 6.70
N GLY A 298 9.63 0.72 6.88
CA GLY A 298 10.90 1.19 6.36
C GLY A 298 12.10 0.42 6.90
N ILE A 299 12.17 0.18 8.21
CA ILE A 299 13.26 -0.61 8.82
C ILE A 299 13.32 -2.02 8.22
N PHE A 300 12.19 -2.72 8.17
CA PHE A 300 12.17 -4.09 7.63
C PHE A 300 12.44 -4.12 6.12
N SER A 301 11.94 -3.15 5.36
CA SER A 301 12.21 -3.07 3.92
C SER A 301 13.68 -2.79 3.62
N ASN A 302 14.29 -1.88 4.37
CA ASN A 302 15.68 -1.50 4.19
C ASN A 302 16.63 -2.63 4.61
N ILE A 303 16.35 -3.30 5.73
CA ILE A 303 17.14 -4.48 6.14
C ILE A 303 17.07 -5.57 5.08
N ALA A 304 15.88 -5.90 4.59
CA ALA A 304 15.70 -6.94 3.59
C ALA A 304 16.41 -6.59 2.27
N GLN A 305 16.31 -5.34 1.83
CA GLN A 305 17.01 -4.86 0.64
C GLN A 305 18.52 -4.87 0.79
N TYR A 306 19.04 -4.43 1.95
CA TYR A 306 20.46 -4.47 2.25
C TYR A 306 21.02 -5.89 2.21
N ILE A 307 20.31 -6.84 2.84
CA ILE A 307 20.69 -8.25 2.79
C ILE A 307 20.69 -8.77 1.34
N MET A 308 19.73 -8.36 0.51
CA MET A 308 19.65 -8.87 -0.86
C MET A 308 20.69 -8.26 -1.81
N SER A 309 20.97 -6.95 -1.73
CA SER A 309 21.69 -6.22 -2.78
C SER A 309 22.74 -5.21 -2.28
N GLY A 310 23.06 -5.21 -0.98
CA GLY A 310 24.05 -4.29 -0.40
C GLY A 310 23.49 -2.89 -0.13
N ALA A 311 24.37 -1.92 0.13
CA ALA A 311 24.00 -0.59 0.65
C ALA A 311 23.44 0.40 -0.38
N ASN A 312 23.57 0.11 -1.68
CA ASN A 312 23.24 1.04 -2.76
C ASN A 312 21.76 0.96 -3.16
N PHE A 313 20.89 1.45 -2.28
CA PHE A 313 19.47 1.59 -2.55
C PHE A 313 18.91 2.81 -1.82
N ILE A 314 17.88 3.42 -2.40
CA ILE A 314 17.20 4.60 -1.89
C ILE A 314 15.73 4.61 -2.32
N GLY A 315 14.89 5.34 -1.61
CA GLY A 315 13.52 5.65 -2.03
C GLY A 315 12.44 5.13 -1.10
N PHE A 316 11.34 5.88 -1.03
CA PHE A 316 10.20 5.63 -0.14
C PHE A 316 9.31 4.46 -0.59
N SER A 317 9.64 3.83 -1.71
CA SER A 317 8.78 2.87 -2.42
C SER A 317 8.51 1.58 -1.64
N GLY A 318 9.44 1.11 -0.81
CA GLY A 318 9.20 -0.02 0.10
C GLY A 318 8.04 0.26 1.07
N ILE A 319 8.03 1.46 1.65
CA ILE A 319 6.94 1.92 2.52
C ILE A 319 5.63 2.04 1.75
N LEU A 320 5.65 2.54 0.51
CA LEU A 320 4.44 2.64 -0.33
C LEU A 320 3.84 1.27 -0.64
N CYS A 321 4.65 0.26 -0.93
CA CYS A 321 4.18 -1.12 -1.09
C CYS A 321 3.54 -1.66 0.21
N GLY A 322 4.10 -1.30 1.37
CA GLY A 322 3.49 -1.59 2.67
C GLY A 322 2.17 -0.85 2.89
N MET A 323 2.09 0.45 2.56
CA MET A 323 0.86 1.23 2.65
C MET A 323 -0.24 0.63 1.78
N LEU A 324 0.08 0.24 0.55
CA LEU A 324 -0.86 -0.35 -0.39
C LEU A 324 -1.46 -1.65 0.15
N THR A 325 -0.61 -2.58 0.56
CA THR A 325 -1.04 -3.88 1.09
C THR A 325 -1.73 -3.78 2.45
N TYR A 326 -1.31 -2.82 3.28
CA TYR A 326 -2.01 -2.45 4.49
C TYR A 326 -3.46 -2.04 4.18
N ILE A 327 -3.66 -1.08 3.27
CA ILE A 327 -4.99 -0.60 2.85
C ILE A 327 -5.82 -1.77 2.29
N TRP A 328 -5.21 -2.61 1.44
CA TRP A 328 -5.86 -3.81 0.89
C TRP A 328 -6.32 -4.81 1.97
N MET A 329 -5.52 -4.99 3.02
CA MET A 329 -5.85 -5.83 4.17
C MET A 329 -6.97 -5.20 5.00
N ARG A 330 -6.89 -3.89 5.31
CA ARG A 330 -7.93 -3.18 6.07
C ARG A 330 -9.28 -3.19 5.36
N GLN A 331 -9.30 -3.01 4.05
CA GLN A 331 -10.54 -3.06 3.27
C GLN A 331 -11.27 -4.40 3.39
N ARG A 332 -10.55 -5.51 3.64
CA ARG A 332 -11.12 -6.85 3.84
C ARG A 332 -11.44 -7.17 5.30
N TYR A 333 -10.54 -6.80 6.20
CA TYR A 333 -10.63 -7.16 7.62
C TYR A 333 -11.48 -6.18 8.44
N ALA A 334 -11.49 -4.90 8.03
CA ALA A 334 -12.18 -3.81 8.70
C ALA A 334 -12.81 -2.84 7.67
N PRO A 335 -13.77 -3.29 6.84
CA PRO A 335 -14.37 -2.48 5.78
C PRO A 335 -15.05 -1.19 6.28
N TRP A 336 -15.52 -1.18 7.54
CA TRP A 336 -16.12 -0.01 8.18
C TRP A 336 -15.16 1.18 8.34
N GLU A 337 -13.84 0.98 8.19
CA GLU A 337 -12.85 2.06 8.21
C GLU A 337 -12.83 2.85 6.90
N GLY A 338 -13.53 2.38 5.87
CA GLY A 338 -13.77 3.13 4.64
C GLY A 338 -12.51 3.36 3.80
N TYR A 339 -11.50 2.50 3.91
CA TYR A 339 -10.37 2.47 2.98
C TYR A 339 -10.84 2.13 1.57
N GLN A 340 -10.34 2.84 0.56
CA GLN A 340 -10.74 2.66 -0.83
C GLN A 340 -9.51 2.49 -1.72
N LEU A 341 -9.34 1.28 -2.24
CA LEU A 341 -8.52 1.04 -3.42
C LEU A 341 -9.44 0.79 -4.60
N ASP A 342 -9.37 1.66 -5.60
CA ASP A 342 -10.05 1.42 -6.85
C ASP A 342 -9.42 0.24 -7.58
N LYS A 343 -10.23 -0.46 -8.36
CA LYS A 343 -9.80 -1.66 -9.08
C LYS A 343 -8.65 -1.37 -10.05
N MET A 344 -8.60 -0.16 -10.63
CA MET A 344 -7.55 0.22 -11.57
C MET A 344 -6.21 0.41 -10.85
N THR A 345 -6.19 1.00 -9.65
CA THR A 345 -5.01 1.08 -8.79
C THR A 345 -4.45 -0.30 -8.45
N ILE A 346 -5.31 -1.25 -8.09
CA ILE A 346 -4.86 -2.62 -7.82
C ILE A 346 -4.25 -3.24 -9.08
N ILE A 347 -4.90 -3.09 -10.24
CA ILE A 347 -4.40 -3.61 -11.52
C ILE A 347 -3.07 -2.96 -11.89
N SER A 348 -2.96 -1.63 -11.84
CA SER A 348 -1.74 -0.91 -12.21
C SER A 348 -0.56 -1.31 -11.32
N MET A 349 -0.80 -1.55 -10.03
CA MET A 349 0.21 -2.02 -9.10
C MET A 349 0.61 -3.48 -9.34
N LEU A 350 -0.35 -4.37 -9.64
CA LEU A 350 -0.02 -5.75 -10.01
C LEU A 350 0.78 -5.81 -11.32
N VAL A 351 0.45 -4.97 -12.29
CA VAL A 351 1.22 -4.83 -13.53
C VAL A 351 2.62 -4.30 -13.24
N PHE A 352 2.74 -3.27 -12.39
CA PHE A 352 4.04 -2.72 -12.00
C PHE A 352 4.92 -3.77 -11.31
N ILE A 353 4.41 -4.43 -10.26
CA ILE A 353 5.14 -5.48 -9.53
C ILE A 353 5.48 -6.66 -10.47
N GLY A 354 4.54 -7.07 -11.32
CA GLY A 354 4.75 -8.14 -12.29
C GLY A 354 5.82 -7.79 -13.32
N ALA A 355 5.79 -6.58 -13.88
CA ALA A 355 6.81 -6.09 -14.80
C ALA A 355 8.18 -6.05 -14.12
N MET A 356 8.25 -5.56 -12.88
CA MET A 356 9.48 -5.54 -12.09
C MET A 356 10.07 -6.93 -11.86
N ALA A 357 9.23 -7.90 -11.50
CA ALA A 357 9.66 -9.29 -11.32
C ALA A 357 10.17 -9.91 -12.62
N VAL A 358 9.48 -9.67 -13.75
CA VAL A 358 9.90 -10.18 -15.06
C VAL A 358 11.22 -9.56 -15.51
N ILE A 359 11.38 -8.24 -15.38
CA ILE A 359 12.63 -7.54 -15.70
C ILE A 359 13.77 -8.09 -14.84
N GLN A 360 13.56 -8.23 -13.52
CA GLN A 360 14.59 -8.77 -12.63
C GLN A 360 14.99 -10.21 -12.98
N MET A 361 14.02 -11.06 -13.31
CA MET A 361 14.28 -12.44 -13.73
C MET A 361 15.08 -12.47 -15.02
N PHE A 362 14.70 -11.64 -16.01
CA PHE A 362 15.42 -11.52 -17.26
C PHE A 362 16.86 -11.02 -17.06
N SER A 363 17.03 -9.97 -16.24
CA SER A 363 18.34 -9.43 -15.85
C SER A 363 19.24 -10.48 -15.21
N PHE A 364 18.72 -11.28 -14.27
CA PHE A 364 19.48 -12.34 -13.61
C PHE A 364 19.95 -13.42 -14.59
N VAL A 365 19.06 -13.89 -15.48
CA VAL A 365 19.39 -14.91 -16.49
C VAL A 365 20.44 -14.36 -17.46
N LEU A 366 20.26 -13.13 -17.94
CA LEU A 366 21.18 -12.50 -18.87
C LEU A 366 22.56 -12.29 -18.25
N GLU A 367 22.61 -11.78 -17.03
CA GLU A 367 23.87 -11.53 -16.31
C GLU A 367 24.62 -12.84 -16.05
N LYS A 368 23.90 -13.90 -15.65
CA LYS A 368 24.50 -15.23 -15.45
C LYS A 368 25.00 -15.87 -16.75
N SER A 369 24.32 -15.63 -17.88
CA SER A 369 24.67 -16.24 -19.17
C SER A 369 25.70 -15.46 -19.98
N THR A 370 25.75 -14.13 -19.85
CA THR A 370 26.55 -13.25 -20.74
C THR A 370 27.55 -12.36 -20.01
N ASN A 371 27.55 -12.36 -18.66
CA ASN A 371 28.29 -11.40 -17.83
C ASN A 371 27.95 -9.93 -18.12
N ILE A 372 26.82 -9.65 -18.78
CA ILE A 372 26.30 -8.30 -19.01
C ILE A 372 25.35 -7.97 -17.86
N THR A 373 25.73 -7.01 -17.03
CA THR A 373 24.87 -6.51 -15.95
C THR A 373 23.88 -5.47 -16.50
N ILE A 374 22.60 -5.84 -16.57
CA ILE A 374 21.49 -4.92 -16.83
C ILE A 374 20.63 -4.91 -15.58
N SER A 375 21.01 -4.12 -14.58
CA SER A 375 20.17 -3.93 -13.39
C SER A 375 19.47 -2.58 -13.49
N PRO A 376 18.13 -2.52 -13.45
CA PRO A 376 17.41 -1.25 -13.49
C PRO A 376 17.58 -0.40 -12.21
N GLY A 377 18.39 -0.84 -11.23
CA GLY A 377 18.63 -0.09 -9.99
C GLY A 377 17.41 -0.06 -9.06
N ILE A 378 16.47 -0.99 -9.21
CA ILE A 378 15.20 -1.00 -8.48
C ILE A 378 15.29 -1.93 -7.27
N ALA A 379 14.88 -1.41 -6.11
CA ALA A 379 14.93 -2.10 -4.82
C ALA A 379 13.80 -3.14 -4.65
N ASN A 380 13.84 -4.21 -5.45
CA ASN A 380 12.78 -5.22 -5.50
C ASN A 380 12.50 -5.92 -4.16
N MET A 381 13.55 -6.18 -3.37
CA MET A 381 13.37 -6.83 -2.07
C MET A 381 12.76 -5.86 -1.04
N ALA A 382 13.05 -4.55 -1.13
CA ALA A 382 12.36 -3.54 -0.33
C ALA A 382 10.85 -3.52 -0.60
N HIS A 383 10.44 -3.60 -1.88
CA HIS A 383 9.02 -3.64 -2.25
C HIS A 383 8.31 -4.88 -1.72
N LEU A 384 8.91 -6.05 -1.91
CA LEU A 384 8.32 -7.33 -1.49
C LEU A 384 8.19 -7.41 0.04
N SER A 385 9.26 -7.08 0.76
CA SER A 385 9.25 -7.08 2.22
C SER A 385 8.34 -6.00 2.79
N GLY A 386 8.35 -4.79 2.23
CA GLY A 386 7.42 -3.73 2.62
C GLY A 386 5.96 -4.15 2.45
N ALA A 387 5.62 -4.74 1.30
CA ALA A 387 4.31 -5.33 1.05
C ALA A 387 3.93 -6.42 2.08
N PHE A 388 4.86 -7.33 2.39
CA PHE A 388 4.63 -8.38 3.37
C PHE A 388 4.37 -7.82 4.78
N ILE A 389 5.17 -6.85 5.22
CA ILE A 389 4.98 -6.19 6.52
C ILE A 389 3.67 -5.41 6.54
N GLY A 390 3.31 -4.70 5.46
CA GLY A 390 2.03 -4.01 5.34
C GLY A 390 0.82 -4.93 5.52
N LEU A 391 0.84 -6.12 4.89
CA LEU A 391 -0.18 -7.16 5.10
C LEU A 391 -0.29 -7.58 6.56
N ILE A 392 0.84 -7.79 7.22
CA ILE A 392 0.91 -8.19 8.63
C ILE A 392 0.33 -7.09 9.52
N LEU A 393 0.84 -5.85 9.41
CA LEU A 393 0.41 -4.70 10.20
C LEU A 393 -1.08 -4.38 10.00
N GLY A 394 -1.61 -4.64 8.80
CA GLY A 394 -3.03 -4.51 8.49
C GLY A 394 -3.95 -5.31 9.41
N ARG A 395 -3.46 -6.40 10.00
CA ARG A 395 -4.24 -7.26 10.92
C ARG A 395 -4.20 -6.82 12.39
N PHE A 396 -3.33 -5.88 12.75
CA PHE A 396 -3.18 -5.45 14.14
C PHE A 396 -4.10 -4.28 14.50
N ASN A 397 -4.71 -4.35 15.67
CA ASN A 397 -5.58 -3.30 16.21
C ASN A 397 -4.84 -2.01 16.58
N PHE A 398 -3.51 -2.07 16.78
CA PHE A 398 -2.72 -0.86 17.05
C PHE A 398 -2.76 0.13 15.87
N PHE A 399 -2.88 -0.40 14.64
CA PHE A 399 -2.97 0.38 13.42
C PHE A 399 -4.41 0.64 12.98
N SER A 400 -5.42 0.25 13.76
CA SER A 400 -6.82 0.42 13.37
C SER A 400 -7.26 1.87 13.33
N TRP A 401 -8.37 2.10 12.63
CA TRP A 401 -9.12 3.34 12.74
C TRP A 401 -9.42 3.63 14.21
N ARG A 402 -9.18 4.87 14.61
CA ARG A 402 -9.64 5.40 15.89
C ARG A 402 -10.38 6.69 15.59
N SER A 403 -11.64 6.78 16.00
CA SER A 403 -12.35 8.05 16.02
C SER A 403 -11.59 8.97 16.98
N THR A 404 -10.87 9.94 16.43
CA THR A 404 -10.41 11.11 17.19
C THR A 404 -11.59 11.97 17.56
#